data_AF-A0A661K1B6-F1
#
_entry.id   AF-A0A661K1B6-F1
#
_cell.length_a   1.000
_cell.length_b   1.000
_cell.length_c   1.000
_cell.angle_alpha   90.00
_cell.angle_beta   90.00
_cell.angle_gamma   90.00
#
_symmetry.space_group_name_H-M   'P 1'
#
loop_
_entity.id
_entity.type
_entity.pdbx_description
1 polymer ?
#
loop_
_entity_poly.entity_id
_entity_poly.type
_entity_poly.pdbx_seq_one_letter_code
_entity_poly.pdbx_strand_id
1 'polypeptide(L)'
;MPLFLTEEYVKGSLDSFPLEFLDMKLHHLLLYGRDPFEDLRIRGEDLRLQCEREVKGKLLILREAYVSSGGRPRDLSTLLARSIVAFSIVFEGLLYLKGLEIPPNRSGVIRALCEVAGLREEVFQAALSIKESKVKPTREELLRLMTDYMEEVRRLAFWIDEMEEGR
;
A
#
# COMPACT_ATOMS: atom_id res chain seq x y z
N MET A 1 -13.46 5.24 -19.39
CA MET A 1 -14.19 6.53 -19.37
C MET A 1 -13.45 7.44 -18.41
N PRO A 2 -13.14 8.71 -18.77
CA PRO A 2 -12.48 9.63 -17.85
C PRO A 2 -13.39 9.96 -16.64
N LEU A 3 -12.77 10.17 -15.48
CA LEU A 3 -13.46 10.53 -14.24
C LEU A 3 -13.65 12.05 -14.17
N PHE A 4 -14.85 12.50 -13.80
CA PHE A 4 -15.17 13.91 -13.58
C PHE A 4 -15.68 14.09 -12.16
N LEU A 5 -15.09 15.02 -11.40
CA LEU A 5 -15.41 15.29 -10.01
C LEU A 5 -15.63 16.79 -9.80
N THR A 6 -16.52 17.16 -8.88
CA THR A 6 -16.66 18.54 -8.40
C THR A 6 -15.85 18.75 -7.14
N GLU A 7 -15.48 20.00 -6.82
CA GLU A 7 -14.82 20.31 -5.54
C GLU A 7 -15.65 19.87 -4.33
N GLU A 8 -16.98 20.02 -4.41
CA GLU A 8 -17.90 19.61 -3.35
C GLU A 8 -17.87 18.10 -3.14
N TYR A 9 -17.84 17.31 -4.22
CA TYR A 9 -17.70 15.86 -4.13
C TYR A 9 -16.38 15.47 -3.48
N VAL A 10 -15.27 16.10 -3.88
CA VAL A 10 -13.94 15.83 -3.30
C VAL A 10 -13.95 16.10 -1.80
N LYS A 11 -14.39 17.29 -1.38
CA LYS A 11 -14.43 17.70 0.04
C LYS A 11 -15.37 16.81 0.86
N GLY A 12 -16.51 16.41 0.29
CA GLY A 12 -17.48 15.52 0.92
C GLY A 12 -17.08 14.04 0.95
N SER A 13 -15.97 13.67 0.32
CA SER A 13 -15.51 12.28 0.19
C SER A 13 -14.20 11.99 0.93
N LEU A 14 -13.65 12.96 1.66
CA LEU A 14 -12.35 12.82 2.35
C LEU A 14 -12.37 11.83 3.51
N ASP A 15 -13.54 11.49 4.05
CA ASP A 15 -13.71 10.49 5.11
C ASP A 15 -13.79 9.06 4.56
N SER A 16 -14.30 8.93 3.34
CA SER A 16 -14.60 7.65 2.68
C SER A 16 -13.49 7.20 1.75
N PHE A 17 -12.78 8.16 1.13
CA PHE A 17 -11.67 7.95 0.20
C PHE A 17 -10.40 8.76 0.58
N PRO A 18 -9.99 8.84 1.86
CA PRO A 18 -8.84 9.65 2.26
C PRO A 18 -7.54 9.25 1.55
N LEU A 19 -7.33 7.97 1.29
CA LEU A 19 -6.11 7.44 0.70
C LEU A 19 -6.02 7.79 -0.79
N GLU A 20 -7.13 7.72 -1.54
CA GLU A 20 -7.17 8.12 -2.94
C GLU A 20 -6.94 9.61 -3.11
N PHE A 21 -7.56 10.46 -2.28
CA PHE A 21 -7.33 11.89 -2.35
C PHE A 21 -5.95 12.29 -1.83
N LEU A 22 -5.35 11.51 -0.93
CA LEU A 22 -3.94 11.67 -0.56
C LEU A 22 -3.03 11.37 -1.74
N ASP A 23 -3.24 10.23 -2.41
CA ASP A 23 -2.46 9.82 -3.58
C ASP A 23 -2.55 10.87 -4.69
N MET A 24 -3.75 11.38 -4.97
CA MET A 24 -3.93 12.51 -5.89
C MET A 24 -3.19 13.76 -5.41
N LYS A 25 -3.32 14.12 -4.13
CA LYS A 25 -2.62 15.30 -3.58
C LYS A 25 -1.11 15.20 -3.74
N LEU A 26 -0.53 14.02 -3.51
CA LEU A 26 0.92 13.78 -3.57
C LEU A 26 1.46 13.70 -5.00
N HIS A 27 0.70 13.12 -5.93
CA HIS A 27 1.22 12.73 -7.25
C HIS A 27 0.55 13.40 -8.45
N HIS A 28 -0.43 14.29 -8.24
CA HIS A 28 -1.09 14.97 -9.35
C HIS A 28 -0.11 15.88 -10.12
N LEU A 29 -0.42 16.07 -11.40
CA LEU A 29 0.17 17.10 -12.23
C LEU A 29 -0.92 18.09 -12.62
N LEU A 30 -0.82 19.33 -12.14
CA LEU A 30 -1.75 20.41 -12.53
C LEU A 30 -1.48 20.81 -13.99
N LEU A 31 -2.41 20.47 -14.88
CA LEU A 31 -2.30 20.82 -16.29
C LEU A 31 -2.82 22.23 -16.59
N TYR A 32 -3.88 22.66 -15.91
CA TYR A 32 -4.51 23.97 -16.09
C TYR A 32 -5.43 24.31 -14.91
N GLY A 33 -5.59 25.61 -14.63
CA GLY A 33 -6.54 26.12 -13.64
C GLY A 33 -5.98 26.17 -12.22
N ARG A 34 -6.88 26.09 -11.23
CA ARG A 34 -6.55 26.04 -9.80
C ARG A 34 -6.33 24.59 -9.37
N ASP A 35 -5.34 24.33 -8.52
CA ASP A 35 -5.16 23.04 -7.86
C ASP A 35 -6.31 22.78 -6.85
N PRO A 36 -7.15 21.76 -7.07
CA PRO A 36 -8.23 21.41 -6.14
C PRO A 36 -7.74 20.64 -4.90
N PHE A 37 -6.48 20.17 -4.88
CA PHE A 37 -5.93 19.28 -3.85
C PHE A 37 -5.07 20.02 -2.82
N GLU A 38 -4.53 21.21 -3.14
CA GLU A 38 -3.62 22.01 -2.30
C GLU A 38 -4.15 22.16 -0.85
N ASP A 39 -5.40 22.59 -0.71
CA ASP A 39 -6.05 22.91 0.56
C ASP A 39 -6.69 21.70 1.27
N LEU A 40 -6.60 20.48 0.70
CA LEU A 40 -7.27 19.32 1.30
C LEU A 40 -6.66 18.95 2.65
N ARG A 41 -7.54 18.79 3.64
CA ARG A 41 -7.20 18.32 4.98
C ARG A 41 -7.78 16.93 5.17
N ILE A 42 -6.91 15.94 5.14
CA ILE A 42 -7.28 14.54 5.38
C ILE A 42 -7.17 14.28 6.86
N ARG A 43 -8.25 13.78 7.48
CA ARG A 43 -8.22 13.43 8.90
C ARG A 43 -7.40 12.16 9.08
N GLY A 44 -6.46 12.19 10.02
CA GLY A 44 -5.61 11.04 10.31
C GLY A 44 -6.40 9.79 10.73
N GLU A 45 -7.51 9.97 11.47
CA GLU A 45 -8.39 8.87 11.89
C GLU A 45 -9.02 8.13 10.69
N ASP A 46 -9.53 8.86 9.69
CA ASP A 46 -10.12 8.25 8.50
C ASP A 46 -9.06 7.56 7.64
N LEU A 47 -7.90 8.21 7.46
CA LEU A 47 -6.78 7.65 6.70
C LEU A 47 -6.27 6.36 7.34
N ARG A 48 -6.08 6.35 8.66
CA ARG A 48 -5.69 5.16 9.44
C ARG A 48 -6.69 4.04 9.20
N LEU A 49 -7.98 4.32 9.36
CA LEU A 49 -9.05 3.34 9.22
C LEU A 49 -9.12 2.76 7.79
N GLN A 50 -8.94 3.60 6.77
CA GLN A 50 -8.88 3.11 5.39
C GLN A 50 -7.62 2.26 5.15
N CYS A 51 -6.44 2.69 5.60
CA CYS A 51 -5.21 1.90 5.50
C CYS A 51 -5.38 0.51 6.13
N GLU A 52 -6.00 0.43 7.31
CA GLU A 52 -6.29 -0.83 8.00
C GLU A 52 -7.21 -1.74 7.18
N ARG A 53 -8.32 -1.18 6.67
CA ARG A 53 -9.29 -1.90 5.81
C ARG A 53 -8.62 -2.41 4.54
N GLU A 54 -7.81 -1.57 3.89
CA GLU A 54 -7.08 -1.93 2.68
C GLU A 54 -6.08 -3.05 2.93
N VAL A 55 -5.35 -3.01 4.04
CA VAL A 55 -4.39 -4.07 4.38
C VAL A 55 -5.11 -5.38 4.70
N LYS A 56 -6.11 -5.35 5.59
CA LYS A 56 -6.89 -6.54 5.98
C LYS A 56 -7.61 -7.15 4.77
N GLY A 57 -8.24 -6.33 3.93
CA GLY A 57 -8.93 -6.77 2.72
C GLY A 57 -7.98 -7.38 1.68
N LYS A 58 -6.87 -6.71 1.37
CA LYS A 58 -5.86 -7.24 0.44
C LYS A 58 -5.21 -8.52 0.95
N LEU A 59 -5.02 -8.66 2.26
CA LEU A 59 -4.49 -9.90 2.85
C LEU A 59 -5.44 -11.10 2.65
N LEU A 60 -6.76 -10.90 2.73
CA LEU A 60 -7.73 -11.95 2.45
C LEU A 60 -7.67 -12.39 0.98
N ILE A 61 -7.68 -11.43 0.06
CA ILE A 61 -7.56 -11.69 -1.38
C ILE A 61 -6.24 -12.39 -1.70
N LEU A 62 -5.14 -11.98 -1.05
CA LEU A 62 -3.82 -12.57 -1.21
C LEU A 62 -3.80 -14.05 -0.79
N ARG A 63 -4.47 -14.40 0.32
CA ARG A 63 -4.59 -15.78 0.80
C ARG A 63 -5.42 -16.64 -0.15
N GLU A 64 -6.55 -16.13 -0.62
CA GLU A 64 -7.40 -16.84 -1.59
C GLU A 64 -6.66 -17.10 -2.90
N ALA A 65 -5.99 -16.08 -3.44
CA ALA A 65 -5.21 -16.19 -4.66
C ALA A 65 -4.02 -17.14 -4.50
N TYR A 66 -3.38 -17.17 -3.31
CA TYR A 66 -2.31 -18.11 -3.01
C TYR A 66 -2.79 -19.56 -3.06
N VAL A 67 -3.91 -19.89 -2.43
CA VAL A 67 -4.50 -21.24 -2.48
C VAL A 67 -4.87 -21.61 -3.92
N SER A 68 -5.54 -20.69 -4.64
CA SER A 68 -5.97 -20.88 -6.03
C SER A 68 -4.81 -21.06 -7.01
N SER A 69 -3.63 -20.53 -6.68
CA SER A 69 -2.42 -20.68 -7.48
C SER A 69 -1.89 -22.13 -7.56
N GLY A 70 -2.28 -23.00 -6.61
CA GLY A 70 -1.71 -24.35 -6.51
C GLY A 70 -0.18 -24.39 -6.38
N GLY A 71 0.45 -23.27 -5.98
CA GLY A 71 1.90 -23.13 -5.94
C GLY A 71 2.56 -23.09 -7.32
N ARG A 72 1.83 -22.69 -8.38
CA ARG A 72 2.39 -22.50 -9.73
C ARG A 72 3.29 -21.25 -9.75
N PRO A 73 4.58 -21.35 -10.14
CA PRO A 73 5.52 -20.25 -10.06
C PRO A 73 5.06 -18.96 -10.75
N ARG A 74 4.47 -19.06 -11.95
CA ARG A 74 3.97 -17.91 -12.71
C ARG A 74 2.88 -17.14 -11.94
N ASP A 75 1.97 -17.87 -11.31
CA ASP A 75 0.84 -17.29 -10.59
C ASP A 75 1.33 -16.63 -9.29
N LEU A 76 2.26 -17.28 -8.57
CA LEU A 76 2.88 -16.71 -7.37
C LEU A 76 3.67 -15.42 -7.67
N SER A 77 4.49 -15.42 -8.72
CA SER A 77 5.23 -14.22 -9.13
C SER A 77 4.27 -13.09 -9.52
N THR A 78 3.19 -13.41 -10.23
CA THR A 78 2.16 -12.42 -10.60
C THR A 78 1.45 -11.86 -9.36
N LEU A 79 1.16 -12.71 -8.38
CA LEU A 79 0.50 -12.34 -7.15
C LEU A 79 1.38 -11.42 -6.28
N LEU A 80 2.65 -11.76 -6.09
CA LEU A 80 3.63 -10.89 -5.42
C LEU A 80 3.77 -9.55 -6.14
N ALA A 81 3.94 -9.58 -7.46
CA ALA A 81 4.14 -8.36 -8.24
C ALA A 81 2.94 -7.41 -8.22
N ARG A 82 1.71 -7.94 -8.25
CA ARG A 82 0.50 -7.13 -8.17
C ARG A 82 0.26 -6.60 -6.77
N SER A 83 0.46 -7.44 -5.75
CA SER A 83 0.20 -7.05 -4.37
C SER A 83 1.13 -5.94 -3.89
N ILE A 84 2.43 -6.00 -4.21
CA ILE A 84 3.38 -4.96 -3.76
C ILE A 84 3.06 -3.57 -4.34
N VAL A 85 2.55 -3.53 -5.58
CA VAL A 85 2.06 -2.27 -6.19
C VAL A 85 0.82 -1.77 -5.45
N ALA A 86 -0.12 -2.67 -5.14
CA ALA A 86 -1.35 -2.33 -4.45
C ALA A 86 -1.11 -1.85 -3.00
N PHE A 87 -0.07 -2.35 -2.33
CA PHE A 87 0.33 -1.89 -1.00
C PHE A 87 1.14 -0.59 -1.01
N SER A 88 1.76 -0.21 -2.14
CA SER A 88 2.61 1.00 -2.21
C SER A 88 1.85 2.26 -1.78
N ILE A 89 0.60 2.42 -2.24
CA ILE A 89 -0.24 3.57 -1.88
C ILE A 89 -0.55 3.56 -0.37
N VAL A 90 -0.85 2.39 0.21
CA VAL A 90 -1.07 2.26 1.65
C VAL A 90 0.20 2.64 2.42
N PHE A 91 1.37 2.26 1.94
CA PHE A 91 2.64 2.56 2.61
C PHE A 91 2.90 4.06 2.67
N GLU A 92 2.67 4.77 1.56
CA GLU A 92 2.77 6.23 1.50
C GLU A 92 1.75 6.89 2.44
N GLY A 93 0.52 6.37 2.48
CA GLY A 93 -0.50 6.82 3.43
C GLY A 93 -0.10 6.66 4.90
N LEU A 94 0.56 5.56 5.25
CA LEU A 94 1.05 5.32 6.61
C LEU A 94 2.25 6.21 6.96
N LEU A 95 3.17 6.47 6.02
CA LEU A 95 4.26 7.42 6.22
C LEU A 95 3.71 8.85 6.43
N TYR A 96 2.75 9.25 5.60
CA TYR A 96 2.04 10.53 5.74
C TYR A 96 1.38 10.64 7.11
N LEU A 97 0.66 9.60 7.54
CA LEU A 97 -0.01 9.55 8.84
C LEU A 97 0.97 9.69 10.03
N LYS A 98 2.20 9.20 9.88
CA LYS A 98 3.28 9.35 10.87
C LYS A 98 4.03 10.69 10.75
N GLY A 99 3.66 11.56 9.81
CA GLY A 99 4.35 12.83 9.57
C GLY A 99 5.78 12.66 9.04
N LEU A 100 6.05 11.54 8.37
CA LEU A 100 7.38 11.22 7.83
C LEU A 100 7.49 11.65 6.37
N GLU A 101 8.73 11.90 5.93
CA GLU A 101 9.02 12.14 4.52
C GLU A 101 8.65 10.90 3.69
N ILE A 102 8.01 11.14 2.54
CA ILE A 102 7.64 10.09 1.59
C ILE A 102 8.71 10.02 0.51
N PRO A 103 9.52 8.95 0.45
CA PRO A 103 10.57 8.85 -0.57
C PRO A 103 9.97 8.81 -1.98
N PRO A 104 10.64 9.38 -3.00
CA PRO A 104 10.10 9.50 -4.36
C PRO A 104 10.05 8.16 -5.13
N ASN A 105 10.50 7.06 -4.53
CA ASN A 105 10.54 5.76 -5.17
C ASN A 105 10.06 4.65 -4.21
N ARG A 106 9.46 3.61 -4.80
CA ARG A 106 8.84 2.49 -4.06
C ARG A 106 9.81 1.78 -3.12
N SER A 107 11.07 1.61 -3.51
CA SER A 107 12.06 0.94 -2.67
C SER A 107 12.35 1.75 -1.39
N GLY A 108 12.44 3.08 -1.53
CA GLY A 108 12.57 3.99 -0.39
C GLY A 108 11.34 3.99 0.51
N VAL A 109 10.13 4.03 -0.07
CA VAL A 109 8.86 3.95 0.69
C VAL A 109 8.79 2.66 1.51
N ILE A 110 9.14 1.51 0.89
CA ILE A 110 9.18 0.21 1.56
C ILE A 110 10.14 0.26 2.75
N ARG A 111 11.37 0.76 2.54
CA ARG A 111 12.38 0.87 3.61
C ARG A 111 11.88 1.70 4.78
N ALA A 112 11.44 2.93 4.49
CA ALA A 112 10.98 3.86 5.52
C ALA A 112 9.82 3.28 6.33
N LEU A 113 8.86 2.64 5.68
CA LEU A 113 7.75 2.00 6.39
C LEU A 113 8.22 0.82 7.24
N CYS A 114 9.05 -0.06 6.68
CA CYS A 114 9.52 -1.24 7.39
C CYS A 114 10.32 -0.86 8.64
N GLU A 115 11.12 0.20 8.58
CA GLU A 115 11.87 0.74 9.71
C GLU A 115 10.93 1.16 10.85
N VAL A 116 9.89 1.94 10.57
CA VAL A 116 8.99 2.46 11.61
C VAL A 116 7.95 1.44 12.11
N ALA A 117 7.62 0.45 11.28
CA ALA A 117 6.69 -0.62 11.62
C ALA A 117 7.39 -1.88 12.16
N GLY A 118 8.72 -1.92 12.19
CA GLY A 118 9.49 -3.09 12.63
C GLY A 118 9.29 -4.33 11.75
N LEU A 119 9.05 -4.14 10.44
CA LEU A 119 8.81 -5.20 9.47
C LEU A 119 10.11 -5.63 8.78
N ARG A 120 10.09 -6.82 8.17
CA ARG A 120 11.21 -7.32 7.36
C ARG A 120 11.23 -6.68 5.98
N GLU A 121 12.10 -5.67 5.79
CA GLU A 121 12.27 -4.96 4.52
C GLU A 121 12.54 -5.92 3.35
N GLU A 122 13.41 -6.91 3.56
CA GLU A 122 13.86 -7.84 2.54
C GLU A 122 12.71 -8.61 1.87
N VAL A 123 11.63 -8.88 2.60
CA VAL A 123 10.45 -9.59 2.11
C VAL A 123 9.69 -8.75 1.07
N PHE A 124 9.48 -7.46 1.35
CA PHE A 124 8.82 -6.55 0.42
C PHE A 124 9.73 -6.15 -0.75
N GLN A 125 11.03 -5.96 -0.51
CA GLN A 125 12.00 -5.68 -1.58
C GLN A 125 12.14 -6.86 -2.55
N ALA A 126 12.03 -8.11 -2.06
CA ALA A 126 12.02 -9.29 -2.92
C ALA A 126 10.77 -9.31 -3.82
N ALA A 127 9.59 -8.99 -3.29
CA ALA A 127 8.37 -8.84 -4.09
C ALA A 127 8.49 -7.72 -5.14
N LEU A 128 9.08 -6.58 -4.76
CA LEU A 128 9.37 -5.48 -5.70
C LEU A 128 10.34 -5.91 -6.80
N SER A 129 11.39 -6.67 -6.47
CA SER A 129 12.37 -7.16 -7.43
C SER A 129 11.76 -8.13 -8.45
N ILE A 130 10.80 -8.96 -8.02
CA ILE A 130 10.02 -9.83 -8.92
C ILE A 130 9.16 -8.98 -9.86
N LYS A 131 8.47 -7.94 -9.34
CA LYS A 131 7.70 -6.99 -10.15
C LYS A 131 8.56 -6.30 -11.22
N GLU A 132 9.79 -5.97 -10.89
CA GLU A 132 10.74 -5.32 -11.79
C GLU A 132 11.45 -6.31 -12.74
N SER A 133 11.09 -7.59 -12.70
CA SER A 133 11.72 -8.67 -13.49
C SER A 133 13.24 -8.78 -13.29
N LYS A 134 13.75 -8.32 -12.15
CA LYS A 134 15.18 -8.36 -11.80
C LYS A 134 15.65 -9.75 -11.37
N VAL A 135 14.73 -10.57 -10.89
CA VAL A 135 15.00 -11.92 -10.39
C VAL A 135 13.99 -12.93 -10.95
N LYS A 136 14.42 -14.18 -11.06
CA LYS A 136 13.57 -15.32 -11.43
C LYS A 136 13.70 -16.41 -10.36
N PRO A 137 12.91 -16.33 -9.28
CA PRO A 137 13.03 -17.28 -8.19
C PRO A 137 12.50 -18.66 -8.59
N THR A 138 13.03 -19.68 -7.96
CA THR A 138 12.54 -21.05 -8.02
C THR A 138 11.16 -21.18 -7.36
N ARG A 139 10.47 -22.29 -7.63
CA ARG A 139 9.18 -22.58 -6.99
C ARG A 139 9.28 -22.55 -5.46
N GLU A 140 10.34 -23.12 -4.91
CA GLU A 140 10.51 -23.23 -3.46
C GLU A 140 10.75 -21.86 -2.82
N GLU A 141 11.57 -21.02 -3.44
CA GLU A 141 11.78 -19.64 -3.01
C GLU A 141 10.49 -18.82 -3.06
N LEU A 142 9.67 -19.00 -4.10
CA LEU A 142 8.37 -18.32 -4.20
C LEU A 142 7.40 -18.75 -3.09
N LEU A 143 7.35 -20.04 -2.76
CA LEU A 143 6.49 -20.54 -1.69
C LEU A 143 6.92 -20.00 -0.31
N ARG A 144 8.23 -19.99 -0.04
CA ARG A 144 8.79 -19.40 1.18
C ARG A 144 8.49 -17.89 1.24
N LEU A 145 8.82 -17.16 0.18
CA LEU A 145 8.59 -15.72 0.10
C LEU A 145 7.11 -15.35 0.25
N MET A 146 6.19 -16.09 -0.37
CA MET A 146 4.74 -15.87 -0.19
C MET A 146 4.30 -16.02 1.26
N THR A 147 4.84 -17.02 1.96
CA THR A 147 4.52 -17.27 3.37
C THR A 147 5.04 -16.12 4.23
N ASP A 148 6.30 -15.74 4.04
CA ASP A 148 6.91 -14.60 4.72
C ASP A 148 6.17 -13.29 4.44
N TYR A 149 5.78 -13.06 3.19
CA TYR A 149 5.09 -11.86 2.75
C TYR A 149 3.69 -11.75 3.35
N MET A 150 2.91 -12.83 3.38
CA MET A 150 1.61 -12.83 4.06
C MET A 150 1.73 -12.59 5.57
N GLU A 151 2.81 -13.07 6.19
CA GLU A 151 3.07 -12.83 7.61
C GLU A 151 3.44 -11.38 7.88
N GLU A 152 4.31 -10.76 7.08
CA GLU A 152 4.64 -9.33 7.24
C GLU A 152 3.44 -8.42 6.95
N VAL A 153 2.60 -8.76 5.97
CA VAL A 153 1.33 -8.03 5.73
C VAL A 153 0.37 -8.20 6.92
N ARG A 154 0.33 -9.38 7.56
CA ARG A 154 -0.45 -9.59 8.79
C ARG A 154 0.09 -8.74 9.93
N ARG A 155 1.40 -8.69 10.13
CA ARG A 155 2.06 -7.84 11.15
C ARG A 155 1.79 -6.35 10.91
N LEU A 156 1.83 -5.91 9.66
CA LEU A 156 1.42 -4.55 9.29
C LEU A 156 -0.02 -4.26 9.69
N ALA A 157 -0.95 -5.19 9.45
CA ALA A 157 -2.35 -5.02 9.84
C ALA A 157 -2.50 -4.80 11.36
N PHE A 158 -1.77 -5.58 12.18
CA PHE A 158 -1.76 -5.41 13.64
C PHE A 158 -1.14 -4.08 14.05
N TRP A 159 -0.02 -3.69 13.44
CA TRP A 159 0.63 -2.42 13.75
C TRP A 159 -0.29 -1.21 13.48
N ILE A 160 -1.12 -1.24 12.43
CA ILE A 160 -2.11 -0.18 12.14
C ILE A 160 -3.26 -0.18 13.16
N ASP A 161 -3.67 -1.36 13.62
CA ASP A 161 -4.70 -1.57 14.64
C ASP A 161 -4.28 -0.92 15.97
N GLU A 162 -3.04 -1.17 16.41
CA GLU A 162 -2.46 -0.64 17.66
C GLU A 162 -2.25 0.88 17.64
N MET A 163 -2.31 1.54 16.47
CA MET A 163 -2.24 3.00 16.39
C MET A 163 -3.44 3.69 17.07
N GLU A 164 -4.51 2.97 17.43
CA GLU A 164 -5.66 3.50 18.17
C GLU A 164 -5.38 3.79 19.66
N GLU A 165 -4.38 3.16 20.27
CA GLU A 165 -4.17 3.21 21.74
C GLU A 165 -3.39 4.45 22.22
N GLY A 166 -3.01 5.37 21.33
CA GLY A 166 -2.26 6.59 21.64
C GLY A 166 -3.13 7.82 21.95
N ARG A 167 -4.23 7.67 22.69
CA ARG A 167 -5.06 8.79 23.20
C ARG A 167 -4.67 9.20 24.63
#